data_AF-A0A3M1A9Z0-F1
#
_entry.id   AF-A0A3M1A9Z0-F1
#
_cell.length_a   1.000
_cell.length_b   1.000
_cell.length_c   1.000
_cell.angle_alpha   90.00
_cell.angle_beta   90.00
_cell.angle_gamma   90.00
#
_symmetry.space_group_name_H-M   'P 1'
#
loop_
_entity.id
_entity.type
_entity.pdbx_description
1 polymer ?
#
loop_
_entity_poly.entity_id
_entity_poly.type
_entity_poly.pdbx_seq_one_letter_code
_entity_poly.pdbx_strand_id
1 'polypeptide(L)'
;MNKRNAKLFWAFPYLLLLLLGLLFYREKVREHRATEGTGQEKCLGCHQNVPDISRSHPIEAFGCAKCHLGNPFSADKKTAHRGMVKNPAHLSVAEKTCGQDGCHPKQVSDVKHSLMATNAGIYSVLLYQWGEATSPDDSVTVADLRRVPSTGTLAVEHFRKFCATCHLWKRLGDLPGEIGTRGGGCVDCHKLPAKGHSRLTTQIPMHQCVKCHNRSARVGLSYQGIFESEWYGTPYDRGGPSADTLSSDRYFYRLVPDLHQQAGLVCIDCHTSIDAMGDGKSYAHFEQQITITCKTCHQPEFAPADSLSQKLANLNPYLALQPNQLVAVADHRAQLP
;
A
#
# COMPACT_ATOMS: atom_id res chain seq x y z
N MET A 1 -20.28 57.68 49.20
CA MET A 1 -20.26 56.62 48.17
C MET A 1 -20.43 55.26 48.82
N ASN A 2 -21.47 54.53 48.43
CA ASN A 2 -22.06 53.41 49.17
C ASN A 2 -21.24 52.10 48.98
N LYS A 3 -20.75 51.50 50.08
CA LYS A 3 -19.91 50.27 50.09
C LYS A 3 -20.60 49.01 49.52
N ARG A 4 -21.90 49.10 49.18
CA ARG A 4 -22.67 48.02 48.55
C ARG A 4 -22.32 47.78 47.07
N ASN A 5 -21.77 48.76 46.35
CA ASN A 5 -21.53 48.64 44.91
C ASN A 5 -20.17 48.02 44.53
N ALA A 6 -19.23 47.89 45.48
CA ALA A 6 -17.91 47.32 45.22
C ALA A 6 -17.92 45.78 45.04
N LYS A 7 -18.89 45.09 45.66
CA LYS A 7 -19.01 43.62 45.55
C LYS A 7 -19.57 43.16 44.20
N LEU A 8 -20.38 43.98 43.52
CA LEU A 8 -20.91 43.65 42.20
C LEU A 8 -19.83 43.73 41.10
N PHE A 9 -18.87 44.65 41.22
CA PHE A 9 -17.80 44.82 40.23
C PHE A 9 -16.82 43.64 40.18
N TRP A 10 -16.61 42.95 41.31
CA TRP A 10 -15.72 41.78 41.38
C TRP A 10 -16.37 40.47 40.94
N ALA A 11 -17.70 40.41 40.87
CA ALA A 11 -18.44 39.22 40.42
C ALA A 11 -18.60 39.13 38.89
N PHE A 12 -18.48 40.27 38.20
CA PHE A 12 -18.66 40.37 36.75
C PHE A 12 -17.69 39.51 35.91
N PRO A 13 -16.36 39.49 36.17
CA PRO A 13 -15.44 38.65 35.39
C PRO A 13 -15.69 37.15 35.60
N TYR A 14 -16.10 36.74 36.81
CA TYR A 14 -16.44 35.34 37.10
C TYR A 14 -17.72 34.92 36.38
N LEU A 15 -18.74 35.78 36.36
CA LEU A 15 -19.97 35.54 35.60
C LEU A 15 -19.69 35.45 34.09
N LEU A 16 -18.82 36.31 33.55
CA LEU A 16 -18.43 36.27 32.15
C LEU A 16 -17.68 34.97 31.79
N LEU A 17 -16.74 34.52 32.64
CA LEU A 17 -16.03 33.25 32.45
C LEU A 17 -16.98 32.04 32.54
N LEU A 18 -17.96 32.07 33.45
CA LEU A 18 -18.98 31.03 33.55
C LEU A 18 -19.86 30.98 32.29
N LEU A 19 -20.23 32.14 31.75
CA LEU A 19 -21.03 32.28 30.53
C LEU A 19 -20.25 31.80 29.29
N LEU A 20 -18.97 32.18 29.18
CA LEU A 20 -18.06 31.68 28.14
C LEU A 20 -17.85 30.16 28.24
N GLY A 21 -17.67 29.63 29.45
CA GLY A 21 -17.57 28.20 29.70
C GLY A 21 -18.85 27.44 29.32
N LEU A 22 -20.03 28.03 29.63
CA LEU A 22 -21.34 27.49 29.23
C LEU A 22 -21.56 27.52 27.72
N LEU A 23 -21.13 28.59 27.04
CA LEU A 23 -21.19 28.69 25.59
C LEU A 23 -20.26 27.67 24.91
N PHE A 24 -19.03 27.54 25.40
CA PHE A 24 -18.06 26.55 24.92
C PHE A 24 -18.55 25.12 25.16
N TYR A 25 -19.13 24.85 26.34
CA TYR A 25 -19.75 23.55 26.64
C TYR A 25 -20.96 23.28 25.73
N ARG A 26 -21.84 24.26 25.51
CA ARG A 26 -22.96 24.12 24.57
C ARG A 26 -22.49 23.86 23.15
N GLU A 27 -21.43 24.52 22.69
CA GLU A 27 -20.86 24.33 21.36
C GLU A 27 -20.27 22.93 21.22
N LYS A 28 -19.51 22.47 22.21
CA LYS A 28 -18.96 21.10 22.25
C LYS A 28 -20.03 20.01 22.32
N VAL A 29 -21.11 20.22 23.10
CA VAL A 29 -22.27 19.32 23.15
C VAL A 29 -23.03 19.34 21.82
N ARG A 30 -23.07 20.47 21.10
CA ARG A 30 -23.70 20.59 19.79
C ARG A 30 -22.89 19.89 18.70
N GLU A 31 -21.56 19.95 18.76
CA GLU A 31 -20.66 19.15 17.92
C GLU A 31 -20.86 17.64 18.19
N HIS A 32 -20.91 17.21 19.45
CA HIS A 32 -21.17 15.79 19.79
C HIS A 32 -22.58 15.32 19.37
N ARG A 33 -23.61 16.15 19.54
CA ARG A 33 -24.97 15.81 19.07
C ARG A 33 -25.11 15.81 17.56
N ALA A 34 -24.31 16.60 16.84
CA ALA A 34 -24.23 16.51 15.39
C ALA A 34 -23.61 15.18 14.94
N THR A 35 -22.71 14.59 15.74
CA THR A 35 -22.15 13.25 15.46
C THR A 35 -23.06 12.08 15.85
N GLU A 36 -24.04 12.28 16.75
CA GLU A 36 -25.00 11.25 17.19
C GLU A 36 -26.38 11.34 16.49
N GLY A 37 -26.51 12.20 15.47
CA GLY A 37 -27.78 12.48 14.81
C GLY A 37 -28.35 11.28 14.07
N THR A 38 -29.52 10.84 14.51
CA THR A 38 -30.47 9.90 13.87
C THR A 38 -31.06 10.43 12.54
N GLY A 39 -30.40 11.38 11.89
CA GLY A 39 -30.82 11.94 10.61
C GLY A 39 -30.23 11.14 9.44
N GLN A 40 -31.03 10.89 8.42
CA GLN A 40 -30.54 10.28 7.18
C GLN A 40 -29.54 11.22 6.49
N GLU A 41 -28.42 10.68 6.00
CA GLU A 41 -27.45 11.47 5.23
C GLU A 41 -28.09 12.07 3.96
N LYS A 42 -27.67 13.28 3.58
CA LYS A 42 -28.16 13.99 2.38
C LYS A 42 -27.28 13.80 1.14
N CYS A 43 -26.21 13.01 1.25
CA CYS A 43 -25.23 12.77 0.20
C CYS A 43 -25.88 12.32 -1.11
N LEU A 44 -26.80 11.35 -1.02
CA LEU A 44 -27.51 10.76 -2.16
C LEU A 44 -28.54 11.70 -2.79
N GLY A 45 -28.83 12.86 -2.19
CA GLY A 45 -29.66 13.89 -2.79
C GLY A 45 -29.02 14.48 -4.07
N CYS A 46 -27.69 14.62 -4.08
CA CYS A 46 -26.93 15.07 -5.25
C CYS A 46 -26.13 13.95 -5.92
N HIS A 47 -25.62 12.97 -5.14
CA HIS A 47 -24.83 11.85 -5.66
C HIS A 47 -25.69 10.62 -5.89
N GLN A 48 -26.46 10.65 -6.96
CA GLN A 48 -27.38 9.57 -7.32
C GLN A 48 -26.64 8.42 -8.01
N ASN A 49 -27.16 7.20 -7.86
CA ASN A 49 -26.67 5.98 -8.53
C ASN A 49 -25.20 5.64 -8.22
N VAL A 50 -24.75 5.95 -7.01
CA VAL A 50 -23.42 5.53 -6.52
C VAL A 50 -23.50 4.05 -6.15
N PRO A 51 -22.75 3.16 -6.80
CA PRO A 51 -22.75 1.74 -6.45
C PRO A 51 -22.00 1.50 -5.13
N ASP A 52 -22.35 0.41 -4.46
CA ASP A 52 -21.62 -0.06 -3.27
C ASP A 52 -20.16 -0.37 -3.59
N ILE A 53 -19.28 -0.08 -2.64
CA ILE A 53 -17.84 -0.33 -2.77
C ILE A 53 -17.50 -1.83 -2.74
N SER A 54 -18.28 -2.62 -2.02
CA SER A 54 -18.21 -4.09 -1.99
C SER A 54 -19.44 -4.67 -1.31
N ARG A 55 -19.67 -5.98 -1.45
CA ARG A 55 -20.75 -6.69 -0.74
C ARG A 55 -20.68 -6.54 0.79
N SER A 56 -19.48 -6.37 1.34
CA SER A 56 -19.25 -6.20 2.78
C SER A 56 -19.42 -4.75 3.27
N HIS A 57 -19.62 -3.81 2.35
CA HIS A 57 -19.71 -2.38 2.66
C HIS A 57 -20.88 -1.72 1.88
N PRO A 58 -22.13 -2.16 2.10
CA PRO A 58 -23.28 -1.53 1.45
C PRO A 58 -23.51 -0.11 1.99
N ILE A 59 -23.80 0.83 1.09
CA ILE A 59 -24.03 2.25 1.43
C ILE A 59 -25.19 2.39 2.42
N GLU A 60 -26.22 1.54 2.31
CA GLU A 60 -27.37 1.53 3.22
C GLU A 60 -26.95 1.31 4.69
N ALA A 61 -25.93 0.48 4.94
CA ALA A 61 -25.48 0.18 6.29
C ALA A 61 -24.45 1.19 6.83
N PHE A 62 -23.59 1.74 5.96
CA PHE A 62 -22.43 2.53 6.39
C PHE A 62 -22.58 4.04 6.15
N GLY A 63 -23.46 4.45 5.23
CA GLY A 63 -23.49 5.82 4.73
C GLY A 63 -22.23 6.19 3.94
N CYS A 64 -22.16 7.45 3.53
CA CYS A 64 -21.03 8.00 2.80
C CYS A 64 -20.01 8.62 3.76
N ALA A 65 -20.46 9.34 4.78
CA ALA A 65 -19.59 10.15 5.63
C ALA A 65 -18.71 9.32 6.57
N LYS A 66 -19.09 8.08 6.88
CA LYS A 66 -18.22 7.18 7.66
C LYS A 66 -16.88 6.92 6.99
N CYS A 67 -16.88 6.85 5.66
CA CYS A 67 -15.65 6.72 4.88
C CYS A 67 -15.15 8.10 4.41
N HIS A 68 -16.00 8.86 3.73
CA HIS A 68 -15.60 10.10 3.07
C HIS A 68 -15.48 11.30 4.00
N LEU A 69 -15.89 11.20 5.27
CA LEU A 69 -15.95 12.31 6.23
C LEU A 69 -16.87 13.43 5.70
N GLY A 70 -16.68 14.66 6.17
CA GLY A 70 -17.53 15.79 5.81
C GLY A 70 -18.76 15.95 6.70
N ASN A 71 -19.70 16.81 6.28
CA ASN A 71 -20.96 17.04 6.97
C ASN A 71 -22.11 16.39 6.19
N PRO A 72 -22.59 15.20 6.61
CA PRO A 72 -23.63 14.48 5.87
C PRO A 72 -25.02 15.13 5.95
N PHE A 73 -25.24 16.11 6.84
CA PHE A 73 -26.57 16.65 7.12
C PHE A 73 -26.88 17.96 6.38
N SER A 74 -25.90 18.50 5.66
CA SER A 74 -26.06 19.71 4.85
C SER A 74 -26.35 19.36 3.38
N ALA A 75 -27.29 20.08 2.77
CA ALA A 75 -27.52 20.04 1.33
C ALA A 75 -26.70 21.12 0.58
N ASP A 76 -26.07 22.05 1.29
CA ASP A 76 -25.18 23.04 0.68
C ASP A 76 -23.83 22.39 0.33
N LYS A 77 -23.42 22.48 -0.93
CA LYS A 77 -22.20 21.84 -1.47
C LYS A 77 -20.95 22.21 -0.66
N LYS A 78 -20.77 23.47 -0.27
CA LYS A 78 -19.55 23.92 0.42
C LYS A 78 -19.52 23.42 1.86
N THR A 79 -20.67 23.41 2.52
CA THR A 79 -20.82 22.96 3.90
C THR A 79 -20.76 21.44 4.00
N ALA A 80 -21.42 20.71 3.10
CA ALA A 80 -21.43 19.26 3.05
C ALA A 80 -20.02 18.68 2.86
N HIS A 81 -19.25 19.24 1.92
CA HIS A 81 -17.90 18.76 1.62
C HIS A 81 -16.80 19.30 2.54
N ARG A 82 -17.13 20.12 3.54
CA ARG A 82 -16.13 20.67 4.46
C ARG A 82 -15.48 19.55 5.27
N GLY A 83 -14.19 19.31 5.05
CA GLY A 83 -13.44 18.24 5.72
C GLY A 83 -13.60 16.85 5.08
N MET A 84 -14.27 16.76 3.93
CA MET A 84 -14.40 15.51 3.18
C MET A 84 -13.05 15.07 2.59
N VAL A 85 -12.80 13.75 2.57
CA VAL A 85 -11.65 13.12 1.93
C VAL A 85 -12.08 12.36 0.68
N LYS A 86 -11.37 12.61 -0.43
CA LYS A 86 -11.63 11.93 -1.70
C LYS A 86 -11.22 10.46 -1.68
N ASN A 87 -10.05 10.16 -1.11
CA ASN A 87 -9.56 8.80 -0.92
C ASN A 87 -9.51 8.47 0.58
N PRO A 88 -10.50 7.75 1.12
CA PRO A 88 -10.53 7.40 2.53
C PRO A 88 -9.50 6.33 2.91
N ALA A 89 -8.97 5.58 1.95
CA ALA A 89 -8.01 4.50 2.19
C ALA A 89 -6.54 4.98 2.25
N HIS A 90 -6.28 6.27 2.04
CA HIS A 90 -4.93 6.81 2.10
C HIS A 90 -4.39 6.74 3.54
N LEU A 91 -3.15 6.25 3.72
CA LEU A 91 -2.59 5.93 5.05
C LEU A 91 -2.56 7.12 6.03
N SER A 92 -2.54 8.36 5.52
CA SER A 92 -2.59 9.57 6.36
C SER A 92 -3.97 9.84 6.98
N VAL A 93 -5.04 9.22 6.48
CA VAL A 93 -6.41 9.40 6.99
C VAL A 93 -7.09 8.07 7.31
N ALA A 94 -6.51 6.93 6.90
CA ALA A 94 -7.06 5.59 7.06
C ALA A 94 -7.47 5.27 8.51
N GLU A 95 -6.76 5.79 9.49
CA GLU A 95 -7.09 5.65 10.92
C GLU A 95 -8.42 6.30 11.30
N LYS A 96 -8.76 7.42 10.66
CA LYS A 96 -10.04 8.13 10.86
C LYS A 96 -11.18 7.56 10.03
N THR A 97 -10.94 6.57 9.18
CA THR A 97 -11.92 6.03 8.23
C THR A 97 -11.99 4.51 8.37
N CYS A 98 -11.10 3.78 7.72
CA CYS A 98 -11.00 2.32 7.76
C CYS A 98 -10.60 1.79 9.15
N GLY A 99 -9.86 2.57 9.93
CA GLY A 99 -9.29 2.20 11.22
C GLY A 99 -10.12 2.62 12.42
N GLN A 100 -11.37 3.06 12.22
CA GLN A 100 -12.29 3.32 13.32
C GLN A 100 -12.66 2.03 14.07
N ASP A 101 -13.14 2.18 15.31
CA ASP A 101 -13.67 1.07 16.10
C ASP A 101 -14.82 0.38 15.36
N GLY A 102 -14.78 -0.96 15.34
CA GLY A 102 -15.73 -1.78 14.58
C GLY A 102 -15.45 -1.88 13.08
N CYS A 103 -14.34 -1.33 12.58
CA CYS A 103 -13.89 -1.47 11.19
C CYS A 103 -12.60 -2.33 11.12
N HIS A 104 -11.48 -1.75 10.69
CA HIS A 104 -10.19 -2.42 10.47
C HIS A 104 -9.01 -1.75 11.19
N PRO A 105 -9.11 -1.45 12.51
CA PRO A 105 -8.06 -0.76 13.25
C PRO A 105 -6.74 -1.52 13.23
N LYS A 106 -6.79 -2.85 13.39
CA LYS A 106 -5.60 -3.70 13.35
C LYS A 106 -4.91 -3.64 11.99
N GLN A 107 -5.66 -3.85 10.90
CA GLN A 107 -5.08 -3.85 9.55
C GLN A 107 -4.48 -2.48 9.19
N VAL A 108 -5.12 -1.39 9.60
CA VAL A 108 -4.56 -0.04 9.39
C VAL A 108 -3.24 0.12 10.15
N SER A 109 -3.16 -0.37 11.39
CA SER A 109 -1.92 -0.39 12.17
C SER A 109 -0.86 -1.25 11.51
N ASP A 110 -1.18 -2.50 11.16
CA ASP A 110 -0.26 -3.46 10.55
C ASP A 110 0.35 -2.90 9.25
N VAL A 111 -0.50 -2.38 8.35
CA VAL A 111 -0.06 -1.81 7.07
C VAL A 111 0.94 -0.69 7.28
N LYS A 112 0.73 0.19 8.26
CA LYS A 112 1.64 1.30 8.54
C LYS A 112 3.02 0.84 9.03
N HIS A 113 3.13 -0.37 9.61
CA HIS A 113 4.39 -0.96 10.08
C HIS A 113 5.05 -1.89 9.05
N SER A 114 4.27 -2.37 8.05
CA SER A 114 4.78 -3.26 7.00
C SER A 114 5.95 -2.68 6.21
N LEU A 115 6.82 -3.55 5.71
CA LEU A 115 7.89 -3.17 4.78
C LEU A 115 7.38 -2.47 3.52
N MET A 116 6.18 -2.82 3.02
CA MET A 116 5.57 -2.16 1.86
C MET A 116 5.21 -0.68 2.10
N ALA A 117 4.96 -0.30 3.36
CA ALA A 117 4.65 1.07 3.73
C ALA A 117 5.82 1.83 4.36
N THR A 118 6.83 1.13 4.90
CA THR A 118 7.97 1.77 5.57
C THR A 118 9.22 1.81 4.70
N ASN A 119 9.40 0.85 3.79
CA ASN A 119 10.61 0.64 2.99
C ASN A 119 11.91 0.59 3.82
N ALA A 120 11.83 0.18 5.09
CA ALA A 120 12.92 0.30 6.05
C ALA A 120 14.26 -0.24 5.52
N GLY A 121 14.28 -1.50 5.07
CA GLY A 121 15.50 -2.12 4.53
C GLY A 121 16.05 -1.48 3.25
N ILE A 122 15.19 -1.09 2.31
CA ILE A 122 15.63 -0.43 1.06
C ILE A 122 16.34 0.88 1.39
N TYR A 123 15.78 1.65 2.33
CA TYR A 123 16.31 2.96 2.64
C TYR A 123 17.62 2.88 3.43
N SER A 124 17.71 1.99 4.41
CA SER A 124 18.95 1.77 5.17
C SER A 124 20.09 1.27 4.29
N VAL A 125 19.81 0.37 3.34
CA VAL A 125 20.80 -0.08 2.35
C VAL A 125 21.23 1.07 1.43
N LEU A 126 20.31 1.94 1.00
CA LEU A 126 20.66 3.11 0.20
C LEU A 126 21.57 4.07 0.97
N LEU A 127 21.24 4.40 2.22
CA LEU A 127 22.07 5.26 3.06
C LEU A 127 23.48 4.68 3.23
N TYR A 128 23.58 3.38 3.52
CA TYR A 128 24.86 2.69 3.64
C TYR A 128 25.67 2.75 2.34
N GLN A 129 25.06 2.46 1.19
CA GLN A 129 25.77 2.44 -0.09
C GLN A 129 26.23 3.82 -0.57
N TRP A 130 25.54 4.88 -0.17
CA TRP A 130 25.99 6.26 -0.41
C TRP A 130 26.97 6.77 0.65
N GLY A 131 27.35 5.94 1.64
CA GLY A 131 28.27 6.31 2.71
C GLY A 131 27.66 7.24 3.78
N GLU A 132 26.33 7.32 3.83
CA GLU A 132 25.56 8.21 4.71
C GLU A 132 25.10 7.51 6.00
N ALA A 133 25.26 6.19 6.08
CA ALA A 133 25.08 5.38 7.28
C ALA A 133 26.26 4.39 7.42
N THR A 134 26.54 3.97 8.65
CA THR A 134 27.63 3.01 8.95
C THR A 134 27.19 1.56 8.86
N SER A 135 25.88 1.30 8.79
CA SER A 135 25.28 -0.03 8.71
C SER A 135 24.11 -0.05 7.72
N PRO A 136 23.92 -1.14 6.95
CA PRO A 136 22.72 -1.33 6.14
C PRO A 136 21.50 -1.77 6.97
N ASP A 137 21.70 -2.13 8.25
CA ASP A 137 20.68 -2.73 9.12
C ASP A 137 19.98 -1.70 10.02
N ASP A 138 20.18 -0.41 9.76
CA ASP A 138 19.47 0.65 10.46
C ASP A 138 17.95 0.52 10.21
N SER A 139 17.11 1.01 11.14
CA SER A 139 15.65 0.91 11.02
C SER A 139 15.02 2.21 10.51
N VAL A 140 15.63 2.86 9.50
CA VAL A 140 15.17 4.16 9.01
C VAL A 140 13.99 3.98 8.04
N THR A 141 12.88 4.65 8.31
CA THR A 141 11.63 4.48 7.55
C THR A 141 11.32 5.68 6.66
N VAL A 142 10.38 5.51 5.73
CA VAL A 142 9.83 6.62 4.95
C VAL A 142 9.09 7.66 5.81
N ALA A 143 8.59 7.28 7.00
CA ALA A 143 8.02 8.25 7.91
C ALA A 143 9.09 9.24 8.41
N ASP A 144 10.33 8.76 8.60
CA ASP A 144 11.47 9.58 9.02
C ASP A 144 11.90 10.55 7.90
N LEU A 145 11.80 10.14 6.63
CA LEU A 145 12.03 10.99 5.46
C LEU A 145 11.12 12.21 5.37
N ARG A 146 9.89 12.16 5.90
CA ARG A 146 8.98 13.32 5.90
C ARG A 146 9.48 14.47 6.76
N ARG A 147 10.47 14.22 7.63
CA ARG A 147 11.10 15.21 8.52
C ARG A 147 12.42 15.74 7.97
N VAL A 148 12.97 15.13 6.93
CA VAL A 148 14.24 15.54 6.29
C VAL A 148 13.94 16.58 5.20
N PRO A 149 14.70 17.69 5.12
CA PRO A 149 14.52 18.69 4.06
C PRO A 149 14.56 18.06 2.67
N SER A 150 13.78 18.61 1.73
CA SER A 150 13.65 18.14 0.34
C SER A 150 14.91 18.28 -0.52
N THR A 151 16.01 18.74 0.05
CA THR A 151 17.35 18.83 -0.54
C THR A 151 18.34 17.89 0.16
N GLY A 152 17.83 16.82 0.78
CA GLY A 152 18.62 15.81 1.45
C GLY A 152 19.59 15.12 0.50
N THR A 153 20.63 14.58 1.11
CA THR A 153 21.71 13.74 0.58
C THR A 153 21.43 12.84 -0.64
N LEU A 154 22.47 12.26 -1.25
CA LEU A 154 22.33 11.49 -2.50
C LEU A 154 21.42 10.26 -2.33
N ALA A 155 21.45 9.60 -1.16
CA ALA A 155 20.54 8.50 -0.86
C ALA A 155 19.07 8.95 -0.83
N VAL A 156 18.79 10.09 -0.22
CA VAL A 156 17.43 10.67 -0.14
C VAL A 156 16.93 11.02 -1.53
N GLU A 157 17.75 11.69 -2.34
CA GLU A 157 17.37 12.05 -3.72
C GLU A 157 17.20 10.82 -4.62
N HIS A 158 18.05 9.80 -4.46
CA HIS A 158 17.88 8.52 -5.15
C HIS A 158 16.53 7.89 -4.78
N PHE A 159 16.24 7.75 -3.49
CA PHE A 159 14.97 7.19 -3.03
C PHE A 159 13.77 7.97 -3.57
N ARG A 160 13.81 9.31 -3.51
CA ARG A 160 12.72 10.18 -3.96
C ARG A 160 12.44 10.04 -5.46
N LYS A 161 13.48 9.95 -6.28
CA LYS A 161 13.34 9.88 -7.76
C LYS A 161 12.96 8.49 -8.25
N PHE A 162 13.51 7.44 -7.64
CA PHE A 162 13.35 6.07 -8.15
C PHE A 162 12.31 5.24 -7.39
N CYS A 163 12.15 5.47 -6.08
CA CYS A 163 11.39 4.57 -5.21
C CYS A 163 10.08 5.19 -4.70
N ALA A 164 10.10 6.47 -4.33
CA ALA A 164 8.95 7.14 -3.72
C ALA A 164 7.74 7.27 -4.67
N THR A 165 7.97 7.16 -5.98
CA THR A 165 6.92 7.20 -7.02
C THR A 165 6.06 5.92 -7.06
N CYS A 166 6.48 4.85 -6.37
CA CYS A 166 5.76 3.58 -6.26
C CYS A 166 5.19 3.30 -4.86
N HIS A 167 5.39 4.20 -3.89
CA HIS A 167 5.19 3.91 -2.47
C HIS A 167 3.75 4.13 -1.98
N LEU A 168 3.26 3.33 -1.02
CA LEU A 168 1.86 3.33 -0.57
C LEU A 168 1.37 4.68 -0.01
N TRP A 169 2.28 5.49 0.55
CA TRP A 169 1.99 6.83 1.08
C TRP A 169 1.84 7.92 0.02
N LYS A 170 2.16 7.61 -1.23
CA LYS A 170 1.95 8.50 -2.37
C LYS A 170 0.45 8.70 -2.59
N ARG A 171 0.05 9.89 -3.06
CA ARG A 171 -1.35 10.15 -3.40
C ARG A 171 -1.68 9.48 -4.74
N LEU A 172 -2.83 8.82 -4.79
CA LEU A 172 -3.32 8.25 -6.05
C LEU A 172 -3.72 9.39 -7.00
N GLY A 173 -3.22 9.36 -8.25
CA GLY A 173 -3.53 10.34 -9.29
C GLY A 173 -2.82 11.69 -9.16
N ASP A 174 -1.74 11.79 -8.39
CA ASP A 174 -0.94 13.03 -8.25
C ASP A 174 0.04 13.28 -9.41
N LEU A 175 0.33 12.27 -10.24
CA LEU A 175 1.24 12.31 -11.38
C LEU A 175 0.57 11.74 -12.65
N PRO A 176 1.01 12.11 -13.85
CA PRO A 176 0.46 11.58 -15.10
C PRO A 176 0.91 10.13 -15.36
N GLY A 177 0.22 9.48 -16.30
CA GLY A 177 0.60 8.16 -16.82
C GLY A 177 0.55 7.04 -15.78
N GLU A 178 1.39 6.02 -15.99
CA GLU A 178 1.44 4.81 -15.14
C GLU A 178 1.68 5.14 -13.66
N ILE A 179 2.56 6.12 -13.38
CA ILE A 179 2.92 6.49 -12.00
C ILE A 179 1.71 7.06 -11.24
N GLY A 180 0.79 7.72 -11.94
CA GLY A 180 -0.47 8.21 -11.38
C GLY A 180 -1.39 7.10 -10.86
N THR A 181 -1.23 5.87 -11.34
CA THR A 181 -2.06 4.72 -10.95
C THR A 181 -1.60 4.03 -9.66
N ARG A 182 -0.45 4.45 -9.11
CA ARG A 182 0.17 3.89 -7.90
C ARG A 182 -0.09 4.75 -6.67
N GLY A 183 -0.03 4.12 -5.51
CA GLY A 183 -0.25 4.73 -4.20
C GLY A 183 -1.73 4.80 -3.82
N GLY A 184 -2.01 5.58 -2.77
CA GLY A 184 -3.36 5.73 -2.23
C GLY A 184 -3.64 4.87 -1.00
N GLY A 185 -2.63 4.23 -0.41
CA GLY A 185 -2.79 3.34 0.74
C GLY A 185 -3.50 2.04 0.35
N CYS A 186 -4.56 1.67 1.09
CA CYS A 186 -5.19 0.35 0.92
C CYS A 186 -5.77 0.16 -0.50
N VAL A 187 -6.24 1.23 -1.15
CA VAL A 187 -6.76 1.14 -2.52
C VAL A 187 -5.70 0.80 -3.56
N ASP A 188 -4.41 0.89 -3.24
CA ASP A 188 -3.38 0.56 -4.23
C ASP A 188 -3.41 -0.94 -4.58
N CYS A 189 -3.73 -1.82 -3.63
CA CYS A 189 -3.93 -3.24 -3.92
C CYS A 189 -5.41 -3.57 -4.13
N HIS A 190 -6.28 -3.01 -3.29
CA HIS A 190 -7.66 -3.47 -3.19
C HIS A 190 -8.60 -2.88 -4.24
N LYS A 191 -8.25 -1.80 -4.95
CA LYS A 191 -9.16 -1.14 -5.89
C LYS A 191 -9.18 -1.81 -7.25
N LEU A 192 -10.35 -2.23 -7.69
CA LEU A 192 -10.60 -2.68 -9.06
C LEU A 192 -11.16 -1.54 -9.94
N PRO A 193 -10.99 -1.64 -11.27
CA PRO A 193 -11.67 -0.76 -12.21
C PRO A 193 -13.19 -0.78 -12.00
N ALA A 194 -13.76 0.41 -11.87
CA ALA A 194 -15.19 0.61 -11.65
C ALA A 194 -15.61 2.00 -12.17
N LYS A 195 -16.89 2.12 -12.57
CA LYS A 195 -17.50 3.39 -12.97
C LYS A 195 -18.31 3.96 -11.79
N GLY A 196 -18.29 5.28 -11.64
CA GLY A 196 -19.07 6.00 -10.60
C GLY A 196 -18.42 6.00 -9.22
N HIS A 197 -18.18 4.83 -8.63
CA HIS A 197 -17.52 4.67 -7.33
C HIS A 197 -16.45 3.56 -7.39
N SER A 198 -15.51 3.56 -6.44
CA SER A 198 -14.46 2.55 -6.42
C SER A 198 -15.04 1.20 -6.02
N ARG A 199 -14.48 0.09 -6.51
CA ARG A 199 -14.83 -1.26 -6.07
C ARG A 199 -13.63 -1.90 -5.39
N LEU A 200 -13.82 -2.48 -4.21
CA LEU A 200 -12.78 -3.17 -3.47
C LEU A 200 -12.86 -4.69 -3.61
N THR A 201 -11.71 -5.34 -3.53
CA THR A 201 -11.55 -6.80 -3.56
C THR A 201 -10.50 -7.25 -2.56
N THR A 202 -10.68 -8.44 -1.99
CA THR A 202 -9.61 -9.17 -1.28
C THR A 202 -8.93 -10.20 -2.17
N GLN A 203 -9.52 -10.53 -3.33
CA GLN A 203 -8.88 -11.33 -4.37
C GLN A 203 -8.02 -10.39 -5.21
N ILE A 204 -6.74 -10.27 -4.87
CA ILE A 204 -5.80 -9.34 -5.51
C ILE A 204 -5.27 -9.98 -6.79
N PRO A 205 -5.60 -9.45 -7.98
CA PRO A 205 -5.07 -10.00 -9.23
C PRO A 205 -3.62 -9.58 -9.44
N MET A 206 -2.86 -10.40 -10.17
CA MET A 206 -1.43 -10.21 -10.47
C MET A 206 -1.07 -8.79 -10.91
N HIS A 207 -1.88 -8.18 -11.77
CA HIS A 207 -1.59 -6.85 -12.30
C HIS A 207 -1.48 -5.78 -11.20
N GLN A 208 -2.13 -5.95 -10.04
CA GLN A 208 -2.00 -4.98 -8.94
C GLN A 208 -0.59 -4.93 -8.39
N CYS A 209 0.04 -6.09 -8.23
CA CYS A 209 1.42 -6.23 -7.77
C CYS A 209 2.39 -5.69 -8.84
N VAL A 210 2.15 -6.08 -10.08
CA VAL A 210 3.00 -5.74 -11.23
C VAL A 210 3.01 -4.25 -11.55
N LYS A 211 1.98 -3.47 -11.16
CA LYS A 211 2.02 -2.00 -11.27
C LYS A 211 3.30 -1.39 -10.69
N CYS A 212 3.82 -1.94 -9.59
CA CYS A 212 5.04 -1.46 -8.93
C CYS A 212 6.21 -2.44 -9.14
N HIS A 213 5.96 -3.74 -9.04
CA HIS A 213 6.97 -4.79 -9.17
C HIS A 213 7.39 -5.09 -10.62
N ASN A 214 7.06 -4.20 -11.57
CA ASN A 214 7.61 -4.25 -12.92
C ASN A 214 8.96 -3.53 -13.10
N ARG A 215 9.41 -2.74 -12.12
CA ARG A 215 10.71 -2.03 -12.16
C ARG A 215 11.68 -2.47 -11.06
N SER A 216 11.20 -2.68 -9.85
CA SER A 216 12.01 -3.13 -8.70
C SER A 216 12.46 -4.58 -8.89
N ALA A 217 13.71 -4.78 -9.32
CA ALA A 217 14.30 -6.06 -9.71
C ALA A 217 13.52 -6.85 -10.79
N ARG A 218 12.49 -6.22 -11.40
CA ARG A 218 11.59 -6.80 -12.40
C ARG A 218 10.92 -8.11 -11.96
N VAL A 219 10.77 -8.37 -10.66
CA VAL A 219 10.26 -9.64 -10.13
C VAL A 219 8.87 -10.01 -10.67
N GLY A 220 7.98 -9.03 -10.81
CA GLY A 220 6.65 -9.27 -11.38
C GLY A 220 6.71 -9.61 -12.87
N LEU A 221 7.68 -9.09 -13.60
CA LEU A 221 7.86 -9.43 -15.02
C LEU A 221 8.49 -10.81 -15.18
N SER A 222 9.58 -11.08 -14.47
CA SER A 222 10.28 -12.37 -14.56
C SER A 222 9.40 -13.54 -14.13
N TYR A 223 8.60 -13.38 -13.08
CA TYR A 223 7.62 -14.40 -12.65
C TYR A 223 6.61 -14.74 -13.76
N GLN A 224 6.23 -13.75 -14.55
CA GLN A 224 5.34 -13.91 -15.72
C GLN A 224 6.08 -14.30 -17.01
N GLY A 225 7.39 -14.59 -16.95
CA GLY A 225 8.18 -14.89 -18.15
C GLY A 225 8.33 -13.68 -19.07
N ILE A 226 8.21 -12.46 -18.55
CA ILE A 226 8.38 -11.23 -19.34
C ILE A 226 9.82 -10.74 -19.18
N PHE A 227 10.53 -10.65 -20.30
CA PHE A 227 11.89 -10.12 -20.36
C PHE A 227 11.90 -8.78 -21.12
N GLU A 228 12.18 -7.69 -20.40
CA GLU A 228 12.27 -6.35 -20.99
C GLU A 228 13.50 -6.26 -21.91
N SER A 229 13.27 -5.84 -23.15
CA SER A 229 14.32 -5.64 -24.15
C SER A 229 15.05 -4.31 -23.94
N GLU A 230 16.12 -4.09 -24.71
CA GLU A 230 16.93 -2.87 -24.66
C GLU A 230 16.29 -1.64 -25.36
N TRP A 231 14.95 -1.55 -25.41
CA TRP A 231 14.17 -0.36 -25.82
C TRP A 231 13.90 -0.13 -27.31
N TYR A 232 14.43 -0.95 -28.21
CA TYR A 232 14.27 -0.74 -29.67
C TYR A 232 13.44 -1.83 -30.38
N GLY A 233 12.79 -2.72 -29.62
CA GLY A 233 11.83 -3.70 -30.16
C GLY A 233 12.44 -4.73 -31.11
N THR A 234 13.75 -4.93 -31.11
CA THR A 234 14.37 -6.17 -31.62
C THR A 234 13.96 -7.35 -30.75
N PRO A 235 14.12 -8.64 -31.13
CA PRO A 235 14.24 -9.03 -32.52
C PRO A 235 12.97 -8.60 -33.25
N TYR A 236 13.15 -8.10 -34.48
CA TYR A 236 12.05 -7.56 -35.26
C TYR A 236 11.05 -8.65 -35.60
N ASP A 237 9.75 -8.34 -35.43
CA ASP A 237 8.65 -9.18 -35.92
C ASP A 237 8.21 -8.65 -37.28
N ARG A 238 8.20 -9.52 -38.30
CA ARG A 238 7.74 -9.18 -39.67
C ARG A 238 8.31 -7.87 -40.24
N GLY A 239 9.59 -7.60 -39.97
CA GLY A 239 10.32 -6.45 -40.52
C GLY A 239 10.10 -5.13 -39.77
N GLY A 240 9.47 -5.15 -38.59
CA GLY A 240 9.34 -3.98 -37.70
C GLY A 240 9.64 -4.33 -36.24
N PRO A 241 9.66 -3.34 -35.34
CA PRO A 241 9.72 -3.57 -33.90
C PRO A 241 8.65 -4.56 -33.43
N SER A 242 9.00 -5.43 -32.50
CA SER A 242 8.05 -6.31 -31.80
C SER A 242 6.85 -5.50 -31.31
N ALA A 243 5.63 -6.01 -31.47
CA ALA A 243 4.42 -5.32 -31.03
C ALA A 243 4.20 -5.38 -29.50
N ASP A 244 4.88 -6.31 -28.81
CA ASP A 244 4.73 -6.51 -27.38
C ASP A 244 5.41 -5.35 -26.60
N THR A 245 4.58 -4.50 -26.01
CA THR A 245 5.01 -3.33 -25.23
C THR A 245 4.37 -3.30 -23.85
N LEU A 246 5.15 -2.87 -22.86
CA LEU A 246 4.70 -2.42 -21.55
C LEU A 246 4.44 -0.91 -21.61
N SER A 247 4.02 -0.34 -20.48
CA SER A 247 3.93 1.10 -20.29
C SER A 247 5.22 1.84 -20.68
N SER A 248 5.05 3.05 -21.22
CA SER A 248 6.14 3.94 -21.65
C SER A 248 7.02 3.35 -22.76
N ASP A 249 6.40 2.69 -23.75
CA ASP A 249 7.06 2.16 -24.96
C ASP A 249 8.21 1.18 -24.64
N ARG A 250 8.05 0.42 -23.56
CA ARG A 250 9.02 -0.58 -23.10
C ARG A 250 8.75 -1.92 -23.76
N TYR A 251 9.52 -2.25 -24.78
CA TYR A 251 9.41 -3.50 -25.52
C TYR A 251 9.86 -4.70 -24.69
N PHE A 252 9.23 -5.85 -24.89
CA PHE A 252 9.60 -7.09 -24.18
C PHE A 252 9.45 -8.35 -25.04
N TYR A 253 10.03 -9.45 -24.57
CA TYR A 253 9.78 -10.81 -25.07
C TYR A 253 9.13 -11.67 -24.01
N ARG A 254 8.45 -12.70 -24.49
CA ARG A 254 7.90 -13.76 -23.65
C ARG A 254 8.88 -14.93 -23.64
N LEU A 255 9.35 -15.24 -22.44
CA LEU A 255 10.08 -16.43 -22.08
C LEU A 255 9.15 -17.38 -21.32
N VAL A 256 9.70 -18.51 -20.88
CA VAL A 256 8.96 -19.45 -20.02
C VAL A 256 8.69 -18.79 -18.66
N PRO A 257 7.43 -18.66 -18.22
CA PRO A 257 7.08 -18.14 -16.91
C PRO A 257 7.45 -19.11 -15.79
N ASP A 258 7.42 -18.64 -14.54
CA ASP A 258 7.61 -19.50 -13.37
C ASP A 258 6.61 -20.66 -13.36
N LEU A 259 7.03 -21.84 -12.90
CA LEU A 259 6.15 -23.03 -12.85
C LEU A 259 4.91 -22.80 -11.98
N HIS A 260 5.01 -22.02 -10.91
CA HIS A 260 3.85 -21.67 -10.08
C HIS A 260 2.92 -20.71 -10.81
N GLN A 261 3.45 -19.78 -11.61
CA GLN A 261 2.63 -18.94 -12.48
C GLN A 261 1.92 -19.76 -13.56
N GLN A 262 2.57 -20.78 -14.11
CA GLN A 262 1.95 -21.71 -15.06
C GLN A 262 0.82 -22.51 -14.41
N ALA A 263 1.00 -22.87 -13.14
CA ALA A 263 -0.04 -23.51 -12.32
C ALA A 263 -1.18 -22.54 -11.90
N GLY A 264 -1.10 -21.27 -12.28
CA GLY A 264 -2.14 -20.26 -12.04
C GLY A 264 -2.02 -19.49 -10.73
N LEU A 265 -0.92 -19.66 -9.98
CA LEU A 265 -0.69 -18.92 -8.74
C LEU A 265 -0.32 -17.47 -9.04
N VAL A 266 -0.75 -16.58 -8.17
CA VAL A 266 -0.42 -15.16 -8.16
C VAL A 266 0.37 -14.80 -6.90
N CYS A 267 0.90 -13.57 -6.85
CA CYS A 267 1.78 -13.14 -5.76
C CYS A 267 1.19 -13.39 -4.36
N ILE A 268 -0.11 -13.16 -4.17
CA ILE A 268 -0.76 -13.27 -2.86
C ILE A 268 -1.03 -14.71 -2.41
N ASP A 269 -0.85 -15.70 -3.28
CA ASP A 269 -0.94 -17.12 -2.90
C ASP A 269 0.27 -17.54 -2.05
N CYS A 270 1.40 -16.85 -2.22
CA CYS A 270 2.57 -16.99 -1.36
C CYS A 270 2.71 -15.81 -0.39
N HIS A 271 2.52 -14.58 -0.86
CA HIS A 271 2.60 -13.36 -0.05
C HIS A 271 1.25 -13.01 0.56
N THR A 272 0.92 -13.69 1.66
CA THR A 272 -0.37 -13.54 2.36
C THR A 272 -0.58 -12.11 2.90
N SER A 273 -1.74 -11.84 3.50
CA SER A 273 -1.96 -10.55 4.17
C SER A 273 -0.93 -10.28 5.27
N ILE A 274 -0.41 -11.30 5.95
CA ILE A 274 0.62 -11.12 6.96
C ILE A 274 1.92 -10.60 6.31
N ASP A 275 2.30 -11.18 5.17
CA ASP A 275 3.54 -10.83 4.47
C ASP A 275 3.42 -9.48 3.77
N ALA A 276 2.29 -9.19 3.13
CA ALA A 276 2.11 -7.98 2.34
C ALA A 276 1.62 -6.78 3.17
N MET A 277 0.69 -7.00 4.09
CA MET A 277 0.11 -5.95 4.94
C MET A 277 0.79 -5.85 6.30
N GLY A 278 1.65 -6.79 6.68
CA GLY A 278 2.34 -6.84 7.97
C GLY A 278 1.57 -7.58 9.06
N ASP A 279 2.28 -7.98 10.12
CA ASP A 279 1.72 -8.58 11.34
C ASP A 279 1.59 -7.58 12.51
N GLY A 280 2.03 -6.34 12.28
CA GLY A 280 2.12 -5.29 13.29
C GLY A 280 3.54 -5.08 13.86
N LYS A 281 4.51 -5.91 13.46
CA LYS A 281 5.92 -5.71 13.80
C LYS A 281 6.63 -4.92 12.70
N SER A 282 7.74 -4.30 13.09
CA SER A 282 8.68 -3.67 12.17
C SER A 282 9.83 -4.63 11.88
N TYR A 283 10.21 -4.71 10.62
CA TYR A 283 11.30 -5.55 10.14
C TYR A 283 12.34 -4.71 9.41
N ALA A 284 13.61 -5.10 9.51
CA ALA A 284 14.68 -4.48 8.74
C ALA A 284 14.80 -5.15 7.36
N HIS A 285 14.56 -6.46 7.29
CA HIS A 285 14.78 -7.24 6.07
C HIS A 285 13.52 -8.02 5.64
N PHE A 286 13.37 -8.21 4.33
CA PHE A 286 12.16 -8.81 3.76
C PHE A 286 11.96 -10.27 4.17
N GLU A 287 13.06 -11.03 4.32
CA GLU A 287 13.01 -12.44 4.72
C GLU A 287 12.43 -12.64 6.13
N GLN A 288 12.43 -11.60 6.96
CA GLN A 288 11.87 -11.64 8.31
C GLN A 288 10.34 -11.55 8.32
N GLN A 289 9.74 -11.03 7.24
CA GLN A 289 8.30 -10.82 7.09
C GLN A 289 7.64 -11.89 6.19
N ILE A 290 8.39 -12.88 5.69
CA ILE A 290 7.85 -13.96 4.85
C ILE A 290 7.40 -15.13 5.73
N THR A 291 6.15 -15.55 5.58
CA THR A 291 5.58 -16.68 6.34
C THR A 291 5.44 -17.96 5.50
N ILE A 292 5.26 -17.83 4.19
CA ILE A 292 5.16 -18.96 3.28
C ILE A 292 6.54 -19.31 2.73
N THR A 293 6.95 -20.56 2.91
CA THR A 293 8.22 -21.09 2.40
C THR A 293 7.97 -22.26 1.47
N CYS A 294 9.02 -22.74 0.78
CA CYS A 294 8.91 -23.92 -0.08
C CYS A 294 8.32 -25.12 0.69
N LYS A 295 8.72 -25.31 1.95
CA LYS A 295 8.27 -26.42 2.82
C LYS A 295 6.83 -26.29 3.31
N THR A 296 6.20 -25.13 3.12
CA THR A 296 4.80 -24.93 3.47
C THR A 296 3.89 -25.70 2.53
N CYS A 297 4.26 -25.84 1.26
CA CYS A 297 3.46 -26.51 0.22
C CYS A 297 4.14 -27.76 -0.35
N HIS A 298 5.48 -27.77 -0.41
CA HIS A 298 6.26 -28.88 -0.95
C HIS A 298 6.84 -29.73 0.18
N GLN A 299 6.99 -31.02 -0.10
CA GLN A 299 7.73 -31.96 0.75
C GLN A 299 9.00 -32.38 0.00
N PRO A 300 10.02 -31.51 -0.09
CA PRO A 300 11.21 -31.82 -0.87
C PRO A 300 11.95 -33.02 -0.25
N GLU A 301 12.16 -34.04 -1.05
CA GLU A 301 13.09 -35.10 -0.73
C GLU A 301 14.50 -34.65 -1.10
N PHE A 302 15.48 -35.00 -0.27
CA PHE A 302 16.87 -34.60 -0.50
C PHE A 302 17.70 -35.84 -0.81
N ALA A 303 18.40 -35.80 -1.95
CA ALA A 303 19.29 -36.86 -2.38
C ALA A 303 20.61 -36.29 -2.89
N PRO A 304 21.67 -37.12 -3.04
CA PRO A 304 22.90 -36.68 -3.69
C PRO A 304 22.61 -36.12 -5.09
N ALA A 305 23.26 -35.01 -5.44
CA ALA A 305 23.08 -34.35 -6.72
C ALA A 305 23.38 -35.30 -7.89
N ASP A 306 22.42 -35.47 -8.80
CA ASP A 306 22.62 -36.19 -10.05
C ASP A 306 23.41 -35.35 -11.08
N SER A 307 23.71 -35.94 -12.23
CA SER A 307 24.53 -35.28 -13.27
C SER A 307 23.89 -34.00 -13.82
N LEU A 308 22.56 -33.96 -13.92
CA LEU A 308 21.83 -32.78 -14.37
C LEU A 308 21.90 -31.67 -13.33
N SER A 309 21.65 -31.99 -12.06
CA SER A 309 21.71 -31.05 -10.94
C SER A 309 23.11 -30.44 -10.81
N GLN A 310 24.15 -31.26 -10.94
CA GLN A 310 25.54 -30.79 -10.96
C GLN A 310 25.81 -29.86 -12.14
N LYS A 311 25.33 -30.21 -13.35
CA LYS A 311 25.47 -29.37 -14.53
C LYS A 311 24.76 -28.01 -14.35
N LEU A 312 23.54 -28.01 -13.83
CA LEU A 312 22.77 -26.79 -13.57
C LEU A 312 23.42 -25.91 -12.51
N ALA A 313 23.93 -26.50 -11.43
CA ALA A 313 24.69 -25.79 -10.42
C ALA A 313 25.95 -25.14 -11.00
N ASN A 314 26.72 -25.88 -11.81
CA ASN A 314 27.94 -25.37 -12.44
C ASN A 314 27.68 -24.22 -13.43
N LEU A 315 26.46 -24.09 -13.96
CA LEU A 315 26.05 -22.97 -14.81
C LEU A 315 25.72 -21.71 -14.00
N ASN A 316 25.57 -21.81 -12.68
CA ASN A 316 25.31 -20.69 -11.80
C ASN A 316 26.59 -20.31 -11.02
N PRO A 317 27.26 -19.20 -11.36
CA PRO A 317 28.53 -18.81 -10.73
C PRO A 317 28.39 -18.47 -9.23
N TYR A 318 27.16 -18.29 -8.74
CA TYR A 318 26.88 -18.02 -7.34
C TYR A 318 26.54 -19.27 -6.53
N LEU A 319 26.51 -20.45 -7.17
CA LEU A 319 26.14 -21.71 -6.54
C LEU A 319 27.24 -22.77 -6.72
N ALA A 320 28.06 -22.95 -5.68
CA ALA A 320 29.09 -23.99 -5.65
C ALA A 320 28.62 -25.20 -4.82
N LEU A 321 28.18 -26.26 -5.49
CA LEU A 321 27.81 -27.51 -4.81
C LEU A 321 29.05 -28.13 -4.15
N GLN A 322 28.97 -28.38 -2.86
CA GLN A 322 30.00 -29.09 -2.12
C GLN A 322 29.94 -30.60 -2.41
N PRO A 323 31.07 -31.32 -2.29
CA PRO A 323 31.05 -32.79 -2.34
C PRO A 323 30.06 -33.35 -1.32
N ASN A 324 29.19 -34.27 -1.75
CA ASN A 324 28.12 -34.89 -0.96
C ASN A 324 27.00 -33.94 -0.49
N GLN A 325 26.90 -32.72 -1.04
CA GLN A 325 25.77 -31.85 -0.76
C GLN A 325 24.48 -32.47 -1.31
N LEU A 326 23.49 -32.63 -0.43
CA LEU A 326 22.17 -33.08 -0.85
C LEU A 326 21.42 -31.94 -1.52
N VAL A 327 20.75 -32.24 -2.63
CA VAL A 327 19.90 -31.30 -3.36
C VAL A 327 18.45 -31.77 -3.26
N ALA A 328 17.53 -30.81 -3.27
CA ALA A 328 16.11 -31.14 -3.34
C ALA A 328 15.81 -31.78 -4.69
N VAL A 329 15.26 -32.98 -4.67
CA VAL A 329 14.80 -33.71 -5.84
C VAL A 329 13.29 -33.53 -5.91
N ALA A 330 12.79 -33.00 -7.01
CA ALA A 330 11.35 -32.89 -7.23
C ALA A 330 10.76 -34.29 -7.49
N ASP A 331 9.65 -34.62 -6.83
CA ASP A 331 8.88 -35.86 -7.02
C ASP A 331 8.19 -35.95 -8.41
N HIS A 332 8.20 -34.85 -9.17
CA HIS A 332 7.62 -34.82 -10.51
C HIS A 332 8.61 -35.28 -11.58
N ARG A 333 8.89 -36.59 -11.60
CA ARG A 333 9.22 -37.31 -12.84
C ARG A 333 8.00 -37.50 -13.76
N ALA A 334 6.83 -37.00 -13.37
CA ALA A 334 5.63 -37.00 -14.18
C ALA A 334 5.58 -35.75 -15.08
N GLN A 335 6.02 -35.94 -16.32
CA GLN A 335 5.51 -35.29 -17.54
C GLN A 335 5.48 -33.75 -17.53
N LEU A 336 6.63 -33.15 -17.84
CA LEU A 336 6.58 -31.96 -18.69
C LEU A 336 6.17 -32.44 -20.11
N PRO A 337 5.18 -31.81 -20.76
CA PRO A 337 4.80 -32.15 -22.13
C PRO A 337 5.94 -31.94 -23.14
#